data_AF-I0CEH7-F1
#
_entry.id   AF-I0CEH7-F1
#
_cell.length_a   1.000
_cell.length_b   1.000
_cell.length_c   1.000
_cell.angle_alpha   90.00
_cell.angle_beta   90.00
_cell.angle_gamma   90.00
#
_symmetry.space_group_name_H-M   'P 1'
#
loop_
_entity.id
_entity.type
_entity.pdbx_description
1 polymer ?
#
loop_
_entity_poly.entity_id
_entity_poly.type
_entity_poly.pdbx_seq_one_letter_code
_entity_poly.pdbx_strand_id
1 'polypeptide(L)'
;MAGRGSHRAGALYPKGATFGGGSMTMPWPVPNGPEWRIVQVVSDDTANTINAEQRQRLVHWLSANGLDPKQVALKAISVETEWRGDKPGRSLIHFWQHHTDPSGAKLINERTRGPLLFERWVQQHVPLAPEPPADSVEEGL
;
A
#
# COMPACT_ATOMS: atom_id res chain seq x y z
N MET A 1 27.02 15.31 -71.55
CA MET A 1 27.74 14.19 -70.89
C MET A 1 26.73 13.33 -70.16
N ALA A 2 26.69 12.07 -70.56
CA ALA A 2 25.82 11.02 -70.06
C ALA A 2 26.60 10.09 -69.11
N GLY A 3 25.85 9.31 -68.32
CA GLY A 3 26.33 8.17 -67.52
C GLY A 3 25.60 8.13 -66.18
N ARG A 4 24.37 7.58 -66.05
CA ARG A 4 24.00 6.14 -66.02
C ARG A 4 24.93 5.37 -65.08
N GLY A 5 24.52 4.55 -64.13
CA GLY A 5 23.31 3.83 -63.70
C GLY A 5 23.82 2.98 -62.50
N SER A 6 23.16 2.03 -61.87
CA SER A 6 22.06 1.18 -62.27
C SER A 6 21.81 0.19 -61.11
N HIS A 7 20.65 -0.47 -61.19
CA HIS A 7 20.28 -1.77 -60.63
C HIS A 7 19.71 -1.90 -59.21
N ARG A 8 18.37 -1.98 -59.21
CA ARG A 8 17.58 -2.99 -58.49
C ARG A 8 18.10 -4.42 -58.72
N ALA A 9 18.08 -5.23 -57.65
CA ALA A 9 17.64 -6.63 -57.60
C ALA A 9 17.35 -6.91 -56.10
N GLY A 10 16.22 -7.44 -55.64
CA GLY A 10 15.46 -8.54 -56.20
C GLY A 10 16.03 -9.87 -55.71
N ALA A 11 15.78 -10.24 -54.44
CA ALA A 11 15.94 -11.60 -53.94
C ALA A 11 14.91 -11.84 -52.83
N LEU A 12 13.79 -12.48 -53.17
CA LEU A 12 13.59 -13.94 -53.05
C LEU A 12 13.19 -14.31 -51.62
N TYR A 13 11.87 -14.29 -51.37
CA TYR A 13 11.28 -15.18 -50.37
C TYR A 13 11.51 -16.62 -50.82
N PRO A 14 12.13 -17.49 -50.01
CA PRO A 14 11.92 -18.92 -50.17
C PRO A 14 10.57 -19.29 -49.53
N LYS A 15 9.67 -19.70 -50.41
CA LYS A 15 8.41 -20.38 -50.08
C LYS A 15 8.76 -21.82 -49.64
N GLY A 16 8.43 -22.17 -48.39
CA GLY A 16 8.20 -23.55 -47.95
C GLY A 16 9.42 -24.43 -47.64
N ALA A 17 9.65 -24.69 -46.36
CA ALA A 17 10.17 -25.96 -45.86
C ALA A 17 9.70 -26.16 -44.42
N THR A 18 8.74 -27.07 -44.24
CA THR A 18 8.28 -27.56 -42.95
C THR A 18 9.37 -28.42 -42.32
N PHE A 19 9.88 -28.05 -41.15
CA PHE A 19 10.52 -28.98 -40.22
C PHE A 19 10.12 -28.63 -38.79
N GLY A 20 9.58 -29.63 -38.09
CA GLY A 20 9.17 -29.53 -36.70
C GLY A 20 10.36 -29.36 -35.75
N GLY A 21 10.04 -28.89 -34.56
CA GLY A 21 10.97 -28.74 -33.44
C GLY A 21 10.32 -27.85 -32.40
N GLY A 22 9.90 -28.45 -31.29
CA GLY A 22 8.99 -27.83 -30.33
C GLY A 22 9.43 -26.46 -29.85
N SER A 23 8.47 -25.52 -29.86
CA SER A 23 8.55 -24.33 -29.02
C SER A 23 8.39 -24.79 -27.56
N MET A 24 9.48 -25.24 -26.93
CA MET A 24 9.60 -25.15 -25.49
C MET A 24 9.79 -23.68 -25.16
N THR A 25 8.68 -22.94 -25.09
CA THR A 25 8.61 -21.80 -24.18
C THR A 25 8.83 -22.38 -22.79
N MET A 26 10.08 -22.41 -22.32
CA MET A 26 10.38 -22.56 -20.91
C MET A 26 9.66 -21.41 -20.21
N PRO A 27 8.62 -21.64 -19.39
CA PRO A 27 8.11 -20.60 -18.53
C PRO A 27 9.25 -20.35 -17.53
N TRP A 28 10.07 -19.33 -17.79
CA TRP A 28 10.90 -18.78 -16.74
C TRP A 28 9.92 -18.46 -15.60
N PRO A 29 10.07 -19.03 -14.40
CA PRO A 29 9.15 -18.74 -13.32
C PRO A 29 9.27 -17.23 -13.09
N VAL A 30 8.19 -16.50 -13.37
CA VAL A 30 8.08 -15.10 -12.94
C VAL A 30 8.32 -15.20 -11.43
N PRO A 31 9.41 -14.61 -10.88
CA PRO A 31 9.62 -14.64 -9.45
C PRO A 31 8.35 -14.06 -8.85
N ASN A 32 7.69 -14.78 -7.93
CA ASN A 32 6.51 -14.27 -7.25
C ASN A 32 6.88 -12.88 -6.73
N GLY A 33 6.30 -11.85 -7.36
CA GLY A 33 6.58 -10.47 -7.03
C GLY A 33 6.22 -10.22 -5.57
N PRO A 34 6.71 -9.12 -4.98
CA PRO A 34 6.30 -8.77 -3.62
C PRO A 34 4.77 -8.73 -3.51
N GLU A 35 4.21 -9.50 -2.58
CA GLU A 35 2.78 -9.52 -2.25
C GLU A 35 2.52 -8.47 -1.17
N TRP A 36 1.50 -7.64 -1.31
CA TRP A 36 1.12 -6.71 -0.24
C TRP A 36 -0.07 -7.26 0.53
N ARG A 37 0.10 -7.40 1.85
CA ARG A 37 -0.98 -7.76 2.77
C ARG A 37 -1.40 -6.54 3.56
N ILE A 38 -2.69 -6.25 3.53
CA ILE A 38 -3.28 -5.06 4.14
C ILE A 38 -4.08 -5.50 5.36
N VAL A 39 -3.71 -4.96 6.52
CA VAL A 39 -4.46 -5.12 7.77
C VAL A 39 -5.14 -3.78 8.06
N GLN A 40 -6.47 -3.78 8.15
CA GLN A 40 -7.21 -2.62 8.60
C GLN A 40 -7.13 -2.54 10.12
N VAL A 41 -6.68 -1.40 10.63
CA VAL A 41 -6.57 -1.11 12.06
C VAL A 41 -7.83 -0.37 12.54
N VAL A 42 -8.28 0.61 11.76
CA VAL A 42 -9.57 1.28 11.93
C VAL A 42 -10.20 1.39 10.56
N SER A 43 -11.48 1.05 10.46
CA SER A 43 -12.27 1.25 9.24
C SER A 43 -13.18 2.48 9.40
N ASP A 44 -13.62 3.06 8.28
CA ASP A 44 -14.45 4.28 8.31
C ASP A 44 -15.75 4.11 9.11
N ASP A 45 -16.32 2.90 9.12
CA ASP A 45 -17.54 2.53 9.85
C ASP A 45 -17.31 2.27 11.35
N THR A 46 -16.09 1.87 11.75
CA THR A 46 -15.75 1.54 13.16
C THR A 46 -15.06 2.67 13.92
N ALA A 47 -14.64 3.73 13.24
CA ALA A 47 -14.02 4.90 13.85
C ALA A 47 -14.80 5.50 15.03
N ASN A 48 -16.13 5.42 14.98
CA ASN A 48 -17.02 5.92 16.03
C ASN A 48 -17.34 4.87 17.11
N THR A 49 -16.97 3.61 16.90
CA THR A 49 -17.29 2.48 17.79
C THR A 49 -16.09 2.02 18.62
N ILE A 50 -14.87 2.50 18.34
CA ILE A 50 -13.71 2.21 19.17
C ILE A 50 -13.91 2.71 20.61
N ASN A 51 -13.65 1.84 21.58
CA ASN A 51 -13.78 2.18 23.00
C ASN A 51 -12.58 3.03 23.47
N ALA A 52 -12.61 3.48 24.74
CA ALA A 52 -11.57 4.34 25.31
C ALA A 52 -10.20 3.65 25.35
N GLU A 53 -10.15 2.36 25.69
CA GLU A 53 -8.91 1.59 25.79
C GLU A 53 -8.26 1.36 24.42
N GLN A 54 -9.05 0.98 23.43
CA GLN A 54 -8.62 0.84 22.03
C GLN A 54 -8.09 2.17 21.50
N ARG A 55 -8.80 3.27 21.77
CA ARG A 55 -8.37 4.62 21.39
C ARG A 55 -7.03 4.97 22.05
N GLN A 56 -6.86 4.66 23.33
CA GLN A 56 -5.61 4.92 24.04
C GLN A 56 -4.45 4.10 23.46
N ARG A 57 -4.66 2.80 23.21
CA ARG A 57 -3.67 1.93 22.54
C ARG A 57 -3.26 2.47 21.17
N LEU A 58 -4.23 2.91 20.38
CA LEU A 58 -3.99 3.50 19.07
C LEU A 58 -3.19 4.81 19.17
N VAL A 59 -3.52 5.68 20.12
CA VAL A 59 -2.78 6.93 20.40
C VAL A 59 -1.33 6.65 20.78
N HIS A 60 -1.08 5.66 21.65
CA HIS A 60 0.27 5.25 22.02
C HIS A 60 1.03 4.68 20.83
N TRP A 61 0.39 3.83 20.03
CA TRP A 61 1.00 3.22 18.85
C TRP A 61 1.36 4.24 17.77
N LEU A 62 0.47 5.20 17.47
CA LEU A 62 0.74 6.30 16.55
C LEU A 62 1.93 7.13 17.03
N SER A 63 1.94 7.50 18.31
CA SER A 63 3.04 8.27 18.92
C SER A 63 4.38 7.52 18.86
N ALA A 64 4.37 6.20 19.11
CA ALA A 64 5.56 5.35 19.03
C ALA A 64 6.13 5.23 17.60
N ASN A 65 5.30 5.45 16.57
CA ASN A 65 5.71 5.55 15.17
C ASN A 65 6.05 6.99 14.74
N GLY A 66 6.14 7.94 15.70
CA GLY A 66 6.48 9.33 15.42
C GLY A 66 5.36 10.14 14.78
N LEU A 67 4.11 9.67 14.85
CA LEU A 67 2.93 10.37 14.34
C LEU A 67 2.25 11.13 15.48
N ASP A 68 1.78 12.36 15.20
CA ASP A 68 0.93 13.11 16.12
C ASP A 68 -0.53 12.61 16.03
N PRO A 69 -1.06 11.94 17.07
CA PRO A 69 -2.41 11.37 17.03
C PRO A 69 -3.51 12.42 16.85
N LYS A 70 -3.26 13.71 17.18
CA LYS A 70 -4.24 14.78 17.00
C LYS A 70 -4.42 15.18 15.53
N GLN A 71 -3.38 14.96 14.73
CA GLN A 71 -3.38 15.26 13.30
C GLN A 71 -3.90 14.07 12.50
N VAL A 72 -3.80 12.85 13.01
CA VAL A 72 -4.36 11.66 12.35
C VAL A 72 -5.89 11.69 12.44
N ALA A 73 -6.55 11.53 11.30
CA ALA A 73 -7.99 11.28 11.26
C ALA A 73 -8.25 9.82 11.59
N LEU A 74 -8.93 9.59 12.70
CA LEU A 74 -9.41 8.27 13.11
C LEU A 74 -10.62 7.91 12.24
N LYS A 75 -10.32 7.43 11.04
CA LYS A 75 -11.23 6.98 9.99
C LYS A 75 -10.66 5.66 9.48
N ALA A 76 -10.34 5.54 8.19
CA ALA A 76 -9.50 4.47 7.67
C ALA A 76 -8.02 4.63 8.10
N ILE A 77 -7.55 3.72 8.94
CA ILE A 77 -6.11 3.49 9.20
C ILE A 77 -5.81 2.04 8.86
N SER A 78 -4.81 1.81 8.00
CA SER A 78 -4.37 0.47 7.62
C SER A 78 -2.85 0.34 7.72
N VAL A 79 -2.39 -0.91 7.87
CA VAL A 79 -0.99 -1.28 7.76
C VAL A 79 -0.83 -2.19 6.56
N GLU A 80 -0.03 -1.75 5.61
CA GLU A 80 0.31 -2.51 4.41
C GLU A 80 1.70 -3.11 4.59
N THR A 81 1.81 -4.42 4.54
CA THR A 81 3.09 -5.13 4.68
C THR A 81 3.45 -5.79 3.37
N GLU A 82 4.65 -5.52 2.87
CA GLU A 82 5.24 -6.21 1.74
C GLU A 82 5.69 -7.61 2.18
N TRP A 83 5.39 -8.65 1.41
CA TRP A 83 5.79 -10.03 1.65
C TRP A 83 6.64 -10.55 0.51
N ARG A 84 7.72 -11.26 0.84
CA ARG A 84 8.61 -11.90 -0.13
C ARG A 84 8.69 -13.38 0.20
N GLY A 85 7.83 -14.17 -0.44
CA GLY A 85 7.51 -15.53 0.02
C GLY A 85 6.87 -15.46 1.40
N ASP A 86 7.33 -16.27 2.35
CA ASP A 86 6.76 -16.34 3.71
C ASP A 86 7.37 -15.33 4.69
N LYS A 87 8.19 -14.39 4.20
CA LYS A 87 8.86 -13.40 5.07
C LYS A 87 8.24 -12.01 4.90
N PRO A 88 7.81 -11.36 5.99
CA PRO A 88 7.40 -9.96 5.94
C PRO A 88 8.64 -9.09 5.69
N GLY A 89 8.47 -8.10 4.82
CA GLY A 89 9.42 -7.06 4.48
C GLY A 89 9.03 -5.75 5.18
N ARG A 90 8.98 -4.66 4.42
CA ARG A 90 8.59 -3.35 4.95
C ARG A 90 7.09 -3.28 5.22
N SER A 91 6.74 -2.59 6.30
CA SER A 91 5.36 -2.24 6.62
C SER A 91 5.18 -0.73 6.56
N LEU A 92 4.05 -0.30 5.98
CA LEU A 92 3.67 1.09 5.82
C LEU A 92 2.35 1.33 6.55
N ILE A 93 2.29 2.36 7.37
CA ILE A 93 1.04 2.86 7.95
C ILE A 93 0.43 3.82 6.95
N HIS A 94 -0.78 3.52 6.52
CA HIS A 94 -1.59 4.34 5.65
C HIS A 94 -2.72 5.00 6.46
N PHE A 95 -2.85 6.31 6.36
CA PHE A 95 -3.85 7.09 7.11
C PHE A 95 -4.14 8.46 6.47
N TRP A 96 -5.24 9.07 6.89
CA TRP A 96 -5.56 10.46 6.56
C TRP A 96 -5.08 11.41 7.64
N GLN A 97 -4.43 12.50 7.25
CA GLN A 97 -3.96 13.56 8.13
C GLN A 97 -4.80 14.84 7.94
N HIS A 98 -5.12 15.51 9.05
CA HIS A 98 -5.70 16.85 9.03
C HIS A 98 -4.67 17.86 8.57
N HIS A 99 -5.07 18.71 7.63
CA HIS A 99 -4.29 19.91 7.36
C HIS A 99 -4.52 20.92 8.49
N THR A 100 -3.44 21.43 9.07
CA THR A 100 -3.47 22.47 10.09
C THR A 100 -2.83 23.75 9.59
N ASP A 101 -3.26 24.88 10.13
CA ASP A 101 -2.58 26.16 9.94
C ASP A 101 -1.37 26.31 10.89
N PRO A 102 -0.58 27.39 10.81
CA PRO A 102 0.54 27.61 11.73
C PRO A 102 0.17 27.74 13.21
N SER A 103 -1.11 28.00 13.53
CA SER A 103 -1.61 28.00 14.91
C SER A 103 -1.99 26.60 15.42
N GLY A 104 -2.00 25.60 14.53
CA GLY A 104 -2.42 24.24 14.82
C GLY A 104 -3.93 24.01 14.65
N ALA A 105 -4.69 24.99 14.17
CA ALA A 105 -6.12 24.83 13.92
C ALA A 105 -6.35 24.02 12.64
N LYS A 106 -7.35 23.12 12.67
CA LYS A 106 -7.70 22.28 11.52
C LYS A 106 -8.38 23.12 10.44
N LEU A 107 -7.87 23.07 9.23
CA LEU A 107 -8.49 23.72 8.08
C LEU A 107 -9.77 22.99 7.67
N ILE A 108 -10.74 23.75 7.18
CA ILE A 108 -12.02 23.25 6.70
C ILE A 108 -12.07 23.40 5.18
N ASN A 109 -12.55 22.35 4.51
CA ASN A 109 -12.86 22.41 3.09
C ASN A 109 -14.21 23.11 2.90
N GLU A 110 -14.21 24.30 2.29
CA GLU A 110 -15.42 25.12 2.13
C GLU A 110 -16.51 24.45 1.29
N ARG A 111 -16.13 23.59 0.33
CA ARG A 111 -17.06 22.88 -0.55
C ARG A 111 -17.83 21.78 0.17
N THR A 112 -17.14 21.01 1.02
CA THR A 112 -17.74 19.88 1.74
C THR A 112 -18.15 20.24 3.17
N ARG A 113 -17.76 21.42 3.66
CA ARG A 113 -17.90 21.88 5.05
C ARG A 113 -17.25 20.95 6.10
N GLY A 114 -16.41 20.00 5.65
CA GLY A 114 -15.70 19.05 6.50
C GLY A 114 -14.23 19.42 6.69
N PRO A 115 -13.51 18.72 7.58
CA PRO A 115 -12.06 18.93 7.73
C PRO A 115 -11.33 18.65 6.42
N LEU A 116 -10.34 19.49 6.10
CA LEU A 116 -9.44 19.26 4.99
C LEU A 116 -8.45 18.15 5.39
N LEU A 117 -8.51 17.04 4.67
CA LEU A 117 -7.69 15.86 4.91
C LEU A 117 -6.81 15.58 3.68
N PHE A 118 -5.65 14.99 3.92
CA PHE A 118 -4.79 14.45 2.88
C PHE A 118 -4.24 13.09 3.29
N GLU A 119 -3.97 12.26 2.29
CA GLU A 119 -3.54 10.89 2.46
C GLU A 119 -2.02 10.82 2.71
N ARG A 120 -1.58 9.92 3.58
CA ARG A 120 -0.17 9.69 3.89
C ARG A 120 0.16 8.24 4.11
N TRP A 121 1.40 7.90 3.72
CA TRP A 121 2.07 6.64 4.04
C TRP A 121 3.34 6.94 4.79
N VAL A 122 3.56 6.25 5.90
CA VAL A 122 4.81 6.31 6.67
C VAL A 122 5.31 4.91 6.96
N GLN A 123 6.63 4.76 7.11
CA GLN A 123 7.18 3.47 7.52
C GLN A 123 6.75 3.15 8.96
N GLN A 124 6.24 1.93 9.15
CA GLN A 124 5.99 1.40 10.47
C GLN A 124 7.32 1.00 11.11
N HIS A 125 7.62 1.58 12.28
CA HIS A 125 8.78 1.23 13.09
C HIS A 125 8.40 0.33 14.27
N VAL A 126 7.19 0.51 14.80
CA VAL A 126 6.67 -0.27 15.93
C VAL A 126 5.37 -0.97 15.51
N PRO A 127 5.28 -2.31 15.61
CA PRO A 127 4.08 -3.05 15.29
C PRO A 127 2.94 -2.68 16.25
N LEU A 128 1.70 -2.75 15.77
CA LEU A 128 0.54 -2.60 16.63
C LEU A 128 0.42 -3.86 17.50
N ALA A 129 0.37 -3.69 18.82
CA ALA A 129 0.17 -4.82 19.73
C ALA A 129 -1.21 -5.47 19.45
N PRO A 130 -1.31 -6.80 19.41
CA PRO A 130 -2.59 -7.49 19.24
C PRO A 130 -3.57 -7.10 20.34
N GLU A 131 -4.88 -7.11 20.02
CA GLU A 131 -5.90 -6.91 21.04
C GLU A 131 -5.86 -8.03 22.08
N PRO A 132 -6.01 -7.71 23.38
CA PRO A 132 -6.19 -8.75 24.37
C PRO A 132 -7.46 -9.54 24.03
N PRO A 133 -7.47 -10.87 24.23
CA PRO A 133 -8.65 -11.66 23.98
C PRO A 133 -9.79 -11.17 24.88
N ALA A 134 -11.01 -11.14 24.33
CA ALA A 134 -12.21 -10.62 25.00
C ALA A 134 -12.52 -11.30 26.35
N ASP A 135 -11.95 -12.49 26.58
CA ASP A 135 -12.14 -13.29 27.79
C ASP A 135 -11.11 -13.01 28.90
N SER A 136 -10.32 -11.94 28.78
CA SER A 136 -9.36 -11.53 29.83
C SER A 136 -10.04 -10.75 30.98
N VAL A 137 -11.26 -11.12 31.34
CA VAL A 137 -11.85 -10.74 32.62
C VAL A 137 -11.22 -11.65 33.66
N GLU A 138 -10.39 -11.08 34.52
CA GLU A 138 -9.89 -11.76 35.71
C GLU A 138 -11.07 -12.39 36.47
N GLU A 139 -11.10 -13.72 36.54
CA GLU A 139 -11.69 -14.43 37.68
C GLU A 139 -10.88 -14.04 38.92
N GLY A 140 -11.24 -12.91 39.51
CA GLY A 140 -10.79 -12.49 40.83
C GLY A 140 -11.93 -12.66 41.83
N LEU A 141 -12.01 -13.84 42.45
CA LEU A 141 -12.70 -14.08 43.73
C LEU A 141 -11.87 -15.04 44.58
#